data_AF-A0A5J5RRC0-F1
#
_entry.id   AF-A0A5J5RRC0-F1
#
_cell.length_a   1.000
_cell.length_b   1.000
_cell.length_c   1.000
_cell.angle_alpha   90.00
_cell.angle_beta   90.00
_cell.angle_gamma   90.00
#
_symmetry.space_group_name_H-M   'P 1'
#
loop_
_entity.id
_entity.type
_entity.pdbx_description
1 polymer ?
#
loop_
_entity_poly.entity_id
_entity_poly.type
_entity_poly.pdbx_seq_one_letter_code
_entity_poly.pdbx_strand_id
1 'polypeptide(L)'
;MFSRMCLRFPWLSPPFISPSTSRPEVLRSLLTGHKFRQLFSSRRRIKFSQGSIKFLQTLCRISVPGVPVRETQPPSKFLKDKKVVPQADPPSAEDVNHLYQLIDQSTKLVVLTGAGISTECGIPDYRSPNGAYSSGFKPITHQEFVRSSRARRRYWARSYAGWRRFTAAQPGAAHVALASLEQAGRINFMITQNVDRLHHRAGSNPLELHGTVYSVICLDCGFSFCRNLFQDEVKALNPKWAAAIESLDYGNAGSDKSFGMKQRPDGDIEIDEKFWEEDFHIPTCHKCNGVLKPDVVFFGDNVPKERADKAKEVARECDAFLVLGSSVMTMSAFQLVRAAHEAGASTAIVNIGKTRADEFVSLKVNARLGEILPRVLNTGSLSIPALH
;
A
#
# COMPACT_ATOMS: atom_id res chain seq x y z
N MET A 1 69.07 -9.39 -28.70
CA MET A 1 69.55 -8.00 -28.86
C MET A 1 68.49 -7.07 -28.29
N PHE A 2 68.84 -6.35 -27.22
CA PHE A 2 68.37 -5.03 -26.71
C PHE A 2 67.05 -4.44 -27.25
N SER A 3 66.21 -3.72 -26.49
CA SER A 3 66.15 -3.32 -25.08
C SER A 3 64.83 -2.57 -24.84
N ARG A 4 64.53 -2.39 -23.56
CA ARG A 4 63.46 -1.65 -22.88
C ARG A 4 63.16 -0.24 -23.44
N MET A 5 61.92 0.20 -23.21
CA MET A 5 61.68 1.52 -22.61
C MET A 5 60.53 1.48 -21.60
N CYS A 6 60.92 1.49 -20.32
CA CYS A 6 60.09 1.85 -19.19
C CYS A 6 60.17 3.37 -19.00
N LEU A 7 59.06 4.01 -18.63
CA LEU A 7 59.07 5.24 -17.86
C LEU A 7 58.34 4.98 -16.53
N ARG A 8 59.13 5.01 -15.45
CA ARG A 8 58.71 5.20 -14.06
C ARG A 8 58.77 6.71 -13.75
N PHE A 9 58.00 7.16 -12.75
CA PHE A 9 58.38 8.00 -11.59
C PHE A 9 57.10 8.43 -10.81
N PRO A 10 57.14 8.89 -9.55
CA PRO A 10 57.28 8.06 -8.34
C PRO A 10 56.23 8.36 -7.23
N TRP A 11 56.08 7.40 -6.31
CA TRP A 11 55.92 7.54 -4.84
C TRP A 11 55.36 8.83 -4.23
N LEU A 12 54.28 8.70 -3.42
CA LEU A 12 54.29 8.91 -1.95
C LEU A 12 52.88 8.69 -1.36
N SER A 13 52.78 7.73 -0.44
CA SER A 13 51.76 7.58 0.61
C SER A 13 52.50 7.11 1.88
N PRO A 14 51.94 7.18 3.10
CA PRO A 14 50.96 8.09 3.71
C PRO A 14 51.52 8.65 5.05
N PRO A 15 50.71 9.08 6.05
CA PRO A 15 50.36 8.05 7.04
C PRO A 15 48.96 8.14 7.67
N PHE A 16 48.57 6.96 8.15
CA PHE A 16 47.56 6.66 9.15
C PHE A 16 47.73 7.44 10.47
N ILE A 17 46.62 7.82 11.10
CA ILE A 17 46.49 7.93 12.56
C ILE A 17 45.11 7.39 12.98
N SER A 18 45.10 6.48 13.95
CA SER A 18 43.93 5.90 14.62
C SER A 18 43.81 6.47 16.05
N PRO A 19 42.75 6.16 16.83
CA PRO A 19 42.04 7.13 17.66
C PRO A 19 42.60 7.28 19.07
N SER A 20 42.42 8.46 19.69
CA SER A 20 42.49 8.58 21.14
C SER A 20 41.47 9.58 21.71
N THR A 21 40.92 9.12 22.83
CA THR A 21 40.15 9.76 23.90
C THR A 21 40.52 11.21 24.24
N SER A 22 39.51 12.05 24.46
CA SER A 22 39.30 12.80 25.72
C SER A 22 38.20 13.87 25.58
N ARG A 23 37.36 13.98 26.61
CA ARG A 23 36.44 15.10 26.87
C ARG A 23 37.25 16.40 27.11
N PRO A 24 36.61 17.56 26.99
CA PRO A 24 36.38 18.31 28.23
C PRO A 24 34.98 18.93 28.34
N GLU A 25 34.53 18.99 29.59
CA GLU A 25 33.39 19.79 30.07
C GLU A 25 33.74 21.29 30.13
N VAL A 26 32.68 22.09 30.31
CA VAL A 26 32.60 23.41 30.97
C VAL A 26 32.54 24.67 30.09
N LEU A 27 31.32 25.22 29.93
CA LEU A 27 30.86 26.58 30.36
C LEU A 27 29.41 26.78 29.86
N ARG A 28 28.37 26.53 30.67
CA ARG A 28 27.63 27.46 31.56
C ARG A 28 27.18 28.80 30.96
N SER A 29 25.85 29.00 31.11
CA SER A 29 25.10 30.25 31.33
C SER A 29 24.49 30.96 30.12
N LEU A 30 23.17 30.82 29.96
CA LEU A 30 22.23 31.90 30.31
C LEU A 30 20.82 31.33 30.55
N LEU A 31 20.35 31.60 31.76
CA LEU A 31 18.99 31.41 32.27
C LEU A 31 18.10 32.54 31.75
N THR A 32 16.84 32.21 31.42
CA THR A 32 15.57 32.81 31.90
C THR A 32 14.47 32.28 30.98
N GLY A 33 13.39 31.61 31.38
CA GLY A 33 12.79 31.44 32.69
C GLY A 33 11.28 31.60 32.50
N HIS A 34 10.49 30.55 32.61
CA HIS A 34 9.10 30.65 33.06
C HIS A 34 8.67 29.35 33.73
N LYS A 35 8.44 29.47 35.04
CA LYS A 35 7.89 28.48 35.97
C LYS A 35 6.38 28.34 35.72
N PHE A 36 5.83 27.13 35.83
CA PHE A 36 4.59 26.93 36.58
C PHE A 36 4.60 25.60 37.32
N ARG A 37 4.13 25.67 38.57
CA ARG A 37 4.36 24.77 39.71
C ARG A 37 3.50 23.50 39.66
N GLN A 38 4.11 22.39 40.10
CA GLN A 38 3.44 21.26 40.74
C GLN A 38 2.88 21.67 42.11
N LEU A 39 1.70 21.17 42.47
CA LEU A 39 1.18 21.13 43.83
C LEU A 39 0.85 19.68 44.20
N PHE A 40 1.60 19.13 45.15
CA PHE A 40 1.24 17.98 45.96
C PHE A 40 0.73 18.47 47.32
N SER A 41 -0.41 17.94 47.77
CA SER A 41 -0.92 17.86 49.17
C SER A 41 -2.41 17.48 49.04
N SER A 42 -3.04 16.53 49.72
CA SER A 42 -2.81 15.87 51.00
C SER A 42 -3.52 14.50 51.00
N ARG A 43 -2.93 13.48 51.66
CA ARG A 43 -3.63 12.25 52.04
C ARG A 43 -4.64 12.52 53.16
N ARG A 44 -5.89 12.10 53.00
CA ARG A 44 -6.79 11.76 54.12
C ARG A 44 -7.28 10.33 53.95
N ARG A 45 -6.96 9.47 54.91
CA ARG A 45 -7.59 8.17 55.12
C ARG A 45 -8.94 8.41 55.78
N ILE A 46 -10.02 7.91 55.18
CA ILE A 46 -11.31 7.71 55.84
C ILE A 46 -11.69 6.25 55.58
N LYS A 47 -11.81 5.47 56.66
CA LYS A 47 -12.49 4.18 56.67
C LYS A 47 -13.96 4.46 56.94
N PHE A 48 -14.88 3.99 56.11
CA PHE A 48 -16.24 3.66 56.52
C PHE A 48 -16.81 2.51 55.66
N SER A 49 -17.81 1.87 56.26
CA SER A 49 -18.38 0.55 56.09
C SER A 49 -19.19 0.31 54.80
N GLN A 50 -19.46 -0.99 54.57
CA GLN A 50 -20.36 -1.58 53.59
C GLN A 50 -21.58 -0.71 53.21
N GLY A 51 -21.75 -0.49 51.92
CA GLY A 51 -22.95 0.10 51.32
C GLY A 51 -22.82 0.14 49.79
N SER A 52 -23.77 -0.48 49.09
CA SER A 52 -23.83 -0.53 47.62
C SER A 52 -24.08 0.87 47.04
N ILE A 53 -23.21 1.35 46.15
CA ILE A 53 -23.37 2.63 45.44
C ILE A 53 -23.87 2.35 44.02
N LYS A 54 -25.13 2.71 43.74
CA LYS A 54 -25.63 2.87 42.37
C LYS A 54 -25.19 4.23 41.85
N PHE A 55 -24.41 4.25 40.76
CA PHE A 55 -24.10 5.47 40.03
C PHE A 55 -25.29 5.85 39.12
N LEU A 56 -26.00 6.91 39.48
CA LEU A 56 -26.87 7.68 38.59
C LEU A 56 -26.05 8.87 38.08
N GLN A 57 -25.65 8.84 36.80
CA GLN A 57 -25.06 10.02 36.15
C GLN A 57 -26.18 10.96 35.69
N THR A 58 -26.41 12.02 36.46
CA THR A 58 -27.23 13.17 36.03
C THR A 58 -26.37 14.06 35.14
N LEU A 59 -26.62 14.07 33.83
CA LEU A 59 -25.99 15.02 32.90
C LEU A 59 -26.74 16.37 32.97
N CYS A 60 -26.16 17.33 33.68
CA CYS A 60 -26.60 18.73 33.59
C CYS A 60 -26.00 19.34 32.31
N ARG A 61 -26.85 19.63 31.31
CA ARG A 61 -26.45 20.39 30.11
C ARG A 61 -26.50 21.88 30.44
N ILE A 62 -25.32 22.52 30.49
CA ILE A 62 -25.22 23.98 30.45
C ILE A 62 -25.22 24.38 28.97
N SER A 63 -26.29 25.04 28.53
CA SER A 63 -26.44 25.56 27.17
C SER A 63 -25.89 26.99 27.11
N VAL A 64 -24.83 27.22 26.34
CA VAL A 64 -24.37 28.58 25.97
C VAL A 64 -25.12 29.00 24.69
N PRO A 65 -25.87 30.11 24.67
CA PRO A 65 -26.57 30.56 23.47
C PRO A 65 -25.58 31.20 22.49
N GLY A 66 -25.61 30.80 21.21
CA GLY A 66 -25.07 31.64 20.13
C GLY A 66 -23.96 31.07 19.23
N VAL A 67 -23.67 29.76 19.26
CA VAL A 67 -22.81 29.14 18.23
C VAL A 67 -23.69 28.25 17.34
N PRO A 68 -23.76 28.46 16.02
CA PRO A 68 -24.49 27.56 15.15
C PRO A 68 -23.85 26.18 15.22
N VAL A 69 -24.64 25.21 15.65
CA VAL A 69 -24.29 23.79 15.58
C VAL A 69 -24.03 23.49 14.11
N ARG A 70 -22.76 23.28 13.76
CA ARG A 70 -22.39 22.78 12.45
C ARG A 70 -22.95 21.37 12.38
N GLU A 71 -24.11 21.21 11.75
CA GLU A 71 -24.66 19.91 11.40
C GLU A 71 -23.53 19.07 10.80
N THR A 72 -23.24 17.94 11.44
CA THR A 72 -22.37 16.93 10.87
C THR A 72 -22.95 16.58 9.52
N GLN A 73 -22.27 17.04 8.46
CA GLN A 73 -22.66 16.70 7.10
C GLN A 73 -22.89 15.19 7.03
N PRO A 74 -24.00 14.74 6.44
CA PRO A 74 -24.20 13.31 6.24
C PRO A 74 -22.99 12.77 5.46
N PRO A 75 -22.58 11.51 5.67
CA PRO A 75 -21.45 10.94 4.95
C PRO A 75 -21.65 11.23 3.47
N SER A 76 -20.66 11.92 2.88
CA SER A 76 -20.80 12.50 1.56
C SER A 76 -21.35 11.46 0.58
N LYS A 77 -22.26 11.89 -0.29
CA LYS A 77 -22.89 11.09 -1.36
C LYS A 77 -21.88 10.48 -2.37
N PHE A 78 -20.57 10.52 -2.09
CA PHE A 78 -19.44 10.03 -2.89
C PHE A 78 -19.40 8.50 -3.10
N LEU A 79 -20.17 7.72 -2.35
CA LEU A 79 -20.08 6.25 -2.39
C LEU A 79 -21.11 5.58 -3.33
N LYS A 80 -22.00 6.33 -3.98
CA LYS A 80 -23.10 5.74 -4.77
C LYS A 80 -22.79 5.44 -6.24
N ASP A 81 -21.67 5.88 -6.79
CA ASP A 81 -21.27 5.54 -8.18
C ASP A 81 -20.18 4.46 -8.26
N LYS A 82 -20.22 3.47 -7.35
CA LYS A 82 -19.22 2.40 -7.29
C LYS A 82 -19.56 1.25 -8.25
N LYS A 83 -19.29 1.44 -9.56
CA LYS A 83 -19.17 0.33 -10.53
C LYS A 83 -17.92 -0.54 -10.30
N VAL A 84 -17.02 -0.16 -9.40
CA VAL A 84 -15.72 -0.83 -9.19
C VAL A 84 -15.75 -1.92 -8.11
N VAL A 85 -16.55 -1.74 -7.06
CA VAL A 85 -16.62 -2.71 -5.95
C VAL A 85 -17.65 -3.78 -6.31
N PRO A 86 -17.31 -5.08 -6.23
CA PRO A 86 -18.30 -6.14 -6.44
C PRO A 86 -19.38 -6.09 -5.35
N GLN A 87 -20.60 -6.47 -5.71
CA GLN A 87 -21.72 -6.54 -4.76
C GLN A 87 -21.47 -7.65 -3.74
N ALA A 88 -21.77 -7.37 -2.48
CA ALA A 88 -21.75 -8.33 -1.38
C ALA A 88 -22.72 -7.86 -0.29
N ASP A 89 -23.29 -8.83 0.43
CA ASP A 89 -24.09 -8.53 1.61
C ASP A 89 -23.20 -7.98 2.74
N PRO A 90 -23.76 -7.15 3.65
CA PRO A 90 -23.04 -6.72 4.84
C PRO A 90 -22.55 -7.92 5.66
N PRO A 91 -21.35 -7.84 6.29
CA PRO A 91 -20.86 -8.91 7.16
C PRO A 91 -21.80 -9.11 8.36
N SER A 92 -22.10 -10.36 8.67
CA SER A 92 -22.86 -10.73 9.86
C SER A 92 -22.05 -10.47 11.14
N ALA A 93 -22.71 -10.45 12.30
CA ALA A 93 -22.01 -10.35 13.58
C ALA A 93 -21.09 -11.56 13.82
N GLU A 94 -21.49 -12.74 13.33
CA GLU A 94 -20.69 -13.96 13.42
C GLU A 94 -19.43 -13.89 12.55
N ASP A 95 -19.52 -13.33 11.33
CA ASP A 95 -18.35 -13.07 10.48
C ASP A 95 -17.32 -12.16 11.17
N VAL A 96 -17.80 -11.08 11.81
CA VAL A 96 -16.95 -10.16 12.57
C VAL A 96 -16.30 -10.88 13.74
N ASN A 97 -17.06 -11.68 14.48
CA ASN A 97 -16.57 -12.42 15.66
C ASN A 97 -15.53 -13.49 15.29
N HIS A 98 -15.75 -14.27 14.23
CA HIS A 98 -14.78 -15.27 13.77
C HIS A 98 -13.47 -14.63 13.31
N LEU A 99 -13.54 -13.51 12.59
CA LEU A 99 -12.35 -12.78 12.19
C LEU A 99 -11.63 -12.14 13.38
N TYR A 100 -12.38 -11.57 14.33
CA TYR A 100 -11.85 -11.07 15.59
C TYR A 100 -11.09 -12.16 16.36
N GLN A 101 -11.70 -13.34 16.54
CA GLN A 101 -11.09 -14.45 17.29
C GLN A 101 -9.77 -14.90 16.66
N LEU A 102 -9.71 -15.02 15.33
CA LEU A 102 -8.48 -15.38 14.63
C LEU A 102 -7.35 -14.37 14.88
N ILE A 103 -7.67 -13.07 14.85
CA ILE A 103 -6.67 -12.01 15.07
C ILE A 103 -6.26 -11.96 16.55
N ASP A 104 -7.20 -12.10 17.48
CA ASP A 104 -6.95 -12.02 18.92
C ASP A 104 -6.14 -13.22 19.46
N GLN A 105 -6.36 -14.41 18.90
CA GLN A 105 -5.65 -15.64 19.30
C GLN A 105 -4.26 -15.77 18.69
N SER A 106 -3.99 -15.05 17.60
CA SER A 106 -2.71 -15.11 16.90
C SER A 106 -1.65 -14.25 17.61
N THR A 107 -0.45 -14.79 17.69
CA THR A 107 0.76 -14.10 18.15
C THR A 107 1.75 -13.82 17.03
N LYS A 108 1.57 -14.48 15.88
CA LYS A 108 2.41 -14.36 14.68
C LYS A 108 1.55 -14.25 13.41
N LEU A 109 0.63 -13.28 13.38
CA LEU A 109 -0.29 -13.06 12.27
C LEU A 109 0.44 -12.52 11.03
N VAL A 110 0.26 -13.19 9.91
CA VAL A 110 0.66 -12.68 8.58
C VAL A 110 -0.57 -12.30 7.77
N VAL A 111 -0.55 -11.09 7.22
CA VAL A 111 -1.61 -10.57 6.35
C VAL A 111 -1.14 -10.52 4.90
N LEU A 112 -1.93 -11.06 3.97
CA LEU A 112 -1.73 -10.93 2.53
C LEU A 112 -2.87 -10.12 1.92
N THR A 113 -2.54 -9.00 1.27
CA THR A 113 -3.54 -8.17 0.58
C THR A 113 -3.44 -8.29 -0.94
N GLY A 114 -4.56 -8.08 -1.63
CA GLY A 114 -4.63 -7.97 -3.09
C GLY A 114 -5.52 -6.81 -3.54
N ALA A 115 -5.73 -6.69 -4.86
CA ALA A 115 -6.34 -5.50 -5.47
C ALA A 115 -7.76 -5.19 -4.97
N GLY A 116 -8.47 -6.18 -4.43
CA GLY A 116 -9.80 -6.03 -3.85
C GLY A 116 -9.87 -5.00 -2.72
N ILE A 117 -8.79 -4.84 -1.93
CA ILE A 117 -8.74 -3.83 -0.85
C ILE A 117 -8.73 -2.38 -1.38
N SER A 118 -8.25 -2.18 -2.60
CA SER A 118 -8.13 -0.85 -3.24
C SER A 118 -9.35 -0.49 -4.08
N THR A 119 -10.30 -1.41 -4.29
CA THR A 119 -11.55 -1.15 -5.03
C THR A 119 -12.38 -0.03 -4.42
N GLU A 120 -12.41 0.05 -3.08
CA GLU A 120 -13.15 1.08 -2.37
C GLU A 120 -12.47 2.46 -2.43
N CYS A 121 -11.22 2.51 -2.88
CA CYS A 121 -10.37 3.69 -3.07
C CYS A 121 -10.41 4.21 -4.51
N GLY A 122 -11.22 3.59 -5.38
CA GLY A 122 -11.36 3.96 -6.80
C GLY A 122 -10.37 3.29 -7.75
N ILE A 123 -9.50 2.41 -7.25
CA ILE A 123 -8.58 1.60 -8.06
C ILE A 123 -9.27 0.26 -8.36
N PRO A 124 -9.50 -0.11 -9.63
CA PRO A 124 -10.18 -1.37 -9.93
C PRO A 124 -9.36 -2.59 -9.54
N ASP A 125 -10.01 -3.75 -9.48
CA ASP A 125 -9.32 -5.03 -9.43
C ASP A 125 -9.20 -5.67 -10.82
N TYR A 126 -8.60 -6.85 -10.88
CA TYR A 126 -8.43 -7.58 -12.13
C TYR A 126 -9.60 -8.52 -12.48
N ARG A 127 -10.22 -9.18 -11.50
CA ARG A 127 -10.96 -10.44 -11.72
C ARG A 127 -12.42 -10.42 -11.26
N SER A 128 -12.88 -9.37 -10.57
CA SER A 128 -14.30 -9.24 -10.23
C SER A 128 -15.15 -9.08 -11.51
N PRO A 129 -16.48 -9.24 -11.44
CA PRO A 129 -17.35 -9.05 -12.60
C PRO A 129 -17.13 -7.72 -13.34
N ASN A 130 -16.79 -6.65 -12.60
CA ASN A 130 -16.48 -5.33 -13.16
C ASN A 130 -14.96 -5.04 -13.29
N GLY A 131 -14.12 -6.03 -13.00
CA GLY A 131 -12.66 -5.93 -12.98
C GLY A 131 -12.05 -5.72 -14.36
N ALA A 132 -10.73 -5.58 -14.42
CA ALA A 132 -10.02 -5.30 -15.67
C ALA A 132 -10.23 -6.39 -16.73
N TYR A 133 -10.24 -7.67 -16.36
CA TYR A 133 -10.32 -8.77 -17.33
C TYR A 133 -11.72 -8.98 -17.91
N SER A 134 -12.78 -8.48 -17.28
CA SER A 134 -14.14 -8.65 -17.80
C SER A 134 -14.40 -7.85 -19.08
N SER A 135 -13.57 -6.85 -19.38
CA SER A 135 -13.62 -6.11 -20.65
C SER A 135 -12.68 -6.67 -21.72
N GLY A 136 -12.17 -7.90 -21.58
CA GLY A 136 -11.26 -8.53 -22.54
C GLY A 136 -9.81 -8.01 -22.49
N PHE A 137 -9.46 -7.20 -21.49
CA PHE A 137 -8.11 -6.69 -21.30
C PHE A 137 -7.10 -7.82 -21.09
N LYS A 138 -5.99 -7.75 -21.82
CA LYS A 138 -4.83 -8.63 -21.63
C LYS A 138 -3.68 -7.81 -21.03
N PRO A 139 -3.15 -8.19 -19.86
CA PRO A 139 -2.01 -7.49 -19.27
C PRO A 139 -0.78 -7.69 -20.15
N ILE A 140 0.10 -6.68 -20.18
CA ILE A 140 1.39 -6.82 -20.84
C ILE A 140 2.23 -7.91 -20.15
N THR A 141 2.89 -8.74 -20.94
CA THR A 141 3.82 -9.74 -20.41
C THR A 141 5.24 -9.19 -20.34
N HIS A 142 6.06 -9.73 -19.44
CA HIS A 142 7.48 -9.39 -19.37
C HIS A 142 8.18 -9.57 -20.71
N GLN A 143 7.93 -10.70 -21.38
CA GLN A 143 8.54 -11.00 -22.68
C GLN A 143 8.11 -10.02 -23.76
N GLU A 144 6.83 -9.64 -23.81
CA GLU A 144 6.33 -8.63 -24.75
C GLU A 144 7.02 -7.27 -24.51
N PHE A 145 7.10 -6.82 -23.27
CA PHE A 145 7.75 -5.55 -22.91
C PHE A 145 9.24 -5.54 -23.27
N VAL A 146 9.98 -6.61 -22.94
CA VAL A 146 11.42 -6.69 -23.21
C VAL A 146 11.72 -6.76 -24.70
N ARG A 147 10.93 -7.53 -25.47
CA ARG A 147 11.24 -7.81 -26.88
C ARG A 147 10.74 -6.75 -27.86
N SER A 148 9.77 -5.91 -27.48
CA SER A 148 9.12 -4.99 -28.42
C SER A 148 9.20 -3.53 -27.97
N SER A 149 9.92 -2.71 -28.73
CA SER A 149 9.95 -1.25 -28.54
C SER A 149 8.56 -0.62 -28.66
N ARG A 150 7.74 -1.11 -29.59
CA ARG A 150 6.33 -0.72 -29.76
C ARG A 150 5.51 -1.03 -28.50
N ALA A 151 5.68 -2.21 -27.91
CA ALA A 151 4.97 -2.58 -26.68
C ALA A 151 5.40 -1.70 -25.49
N ARG A 152 6.69 -1.35 -25.38
CA ARG A 152 7.17 -0.39 -24.39
C ARG A 152 6.56 0.99 -24.57
N ARG A 153 6.50 1.48 -25.82
CA ARG A 153 5.89 2.77 -26.17
C ARG A 153 4.42 2.80 -25.74
N ARG A 154 3.66 1.78 -26.14
CA ARG A 154 2.26 1.59 -25.74
C ARG A 154 2.11 1.60 -24.22
N TYR A 155 2.92 0.81 -23.50
CA TYR A 155 2.85 0.74 -22.04
C TYR A 155 3.14 2.10 -21.38
N TRP A 156 4.24 2.76 -21.75
CA TRP A 156 4.66 3.99 -21.09
C TRP A 156 3.75 5.18 -21.40
N ALA A 157 3.20 5.28 -22.63
CA ALA A 157 2.20 6.30 -22.96
C ALA A 157 0.95 6.15 -22.09
N ARG A 158 0.44 4.92 -21.99
CA ARG A 158 -0.74 4.62 -21.17
C ARG A 158 -0.48 4.83 -19.67
N SER A 159 0.67 4.36 -19.18
CA SER A 159 1.11 4.55 -17.80
C SER A 159 1.26 6.04 -17.45
N TYR A 160 1.84 6.85 -18.33
CA TYR A 160 1.97 8.30 -18.11
C TYR A 160 0.60 8.94 -17.92
N ALA A 161 -0.34 8.66 -18.83
CA ALA A 161 -1.64 9.32 -18.81
C ALA A 161 -2.50 8.89 -17.59
N GLY A 162 -2.36 7.64 -17.15
CA GLY A 162 -3.06 7.14 -15.98
C GLY A 162 -2.43 7.54 -14.63
N TRP A 163 -1.18 8.01 -14.63
CA TRP A 163 -0.42 8.32 -13.40
C TRP A 163 -1.13 9.31 -12.48
N ARG A 164 -1.63 10.43 -13.02
CA ARG A 164 -2.28 11.49 -12.21
C ARG A 164 -3.45 10.94 -11.38
N ARG A 165 -4.31 10.15 -12.03
CA ARG A 165 -5.47 9.51 -11.38
C ARG A 165 -5.03 8.46 -10.38
N PHE A 166 -4.00 7.69 -10.69
CA PHE A 166 -3.48 6.65 -9.81
C PHE A 166 -2.92 7.22 -8.51
N THR A 167 -2.12 8.29 -8.60
CA THR A 167 -1.56 8.96 -7.43
C THR A 167 -2.60 9.70 -6.58
N ALA A 168 -3.73 10.09 -7.18
CA ALA A 168 -4.81 10.80 -6.47
C ALA A 168 -5.62 9.91 -5.53
N ALA A 169 -5.63 8.58 -5.75
CA ALA A 169 -6.31 7.63 -4.87
C ALA A 169 -5.82 7.80 -3.43
N GLN A 170 -6.71 7.70 -2.44
CA GLN A 170 -6.37 7.79 -1.02
C GLN A 170 -6.62 6.46 -0.33
N PRO A 171 -5.89 6.14 0.76
CA PRO A 171 -6.18 4.93 1.53
C PRO A 171 -7.62 4.93 2.06
N GLY A 172 -8.33 3.82 1.87
CA GLY A 172 -9.67 3.62 2.41
C GLY A 172 -9.67 3.08 3.84
N ALA A 173 -10.87 2.92 4.41
CA ALA A 173 -11.07 2.44 5.78
C ALA A 173 -10.38 1.09 6.08
N ALA A 174 -10.32 0.18 5.10
CA ALA A 174 -9.61 -1.08 5.24
C ALA A 174 -8.09 -0.91 5.45
N HIS A 175 -7.45 0.01 4.72
CA HIS A 175 -6.01 0.26 4.84
C HIS A 175 -5.69 0.88 6.20
N VAL A 176 -6.49 1.87 6.60
CA VAL A 176 -6.38 2.53 7.92
C VAL A 176 -6.55 1.52 9.05
N ALA A 177 -7.51 0.59 8.90
CA ALA A 177 -7.75 -0.43 9.91
C ALA A 177 -6.54 -1.38 10.08
N LEU A 178 -5.93 -1.80 8.97
CA LEU A 178 -4.73 -2.64 9.00
C LEU A 178 -3.52 -1.91 9.58
N ALA A 179 -3.33 -0.63 9.25
CA ALA A 179 -2.27 0.18 9.84
C ALA A 179 -2.43 0.31 11.36
N SER A 180 -3.67 0.43 11.85
CA SER A 180 -3.97 0.47 13.28
C SER A 180 -3.65 -0.85 13.97
N LEU A 181 -4.00 -2.00 13.36
CA LEU A 181 -3.66 -3.33 13.87
C LEU A 181 -2.13 -3.58 13.87
N GLU A 182 -1.43 -3.16 12.82
CA GLU A 182 0.02 -3.28 12.72
C GLU A 182 0.73 -2.44 13.78
N GLN A 183 0.33 -1.18 13.97
CA GLN A 183 0.88 -0.31 15.00
C GLN A 183 0.61 -0.82 16.42
N ALA A 184 -0.52 -1.50 16.64
CA ALA A 184 -0.84 -2.16 17.89
C ALA A 184 -0.10 -3.51 18.09
N GLY A 185 0.75 -3.92 17.16
CA GLY A 185 1.51 -5.17 17.23
C GLY A 185 0.66 -6.43 17.00
N ARG A 186 -0.53 -6.29 16.41
CA ARG A 186 -1.45 -7.40 16.11
C ARG A 186 -1.22 -8.03 14.74
N ILE A 187 -0.50 -7.34 13.86
CA ILE A 187 -0.01 -7.89 12.58
C ILE A 187 1.51 -7.96 12.68
N ASN A 188 2.07 -9.16 12.59
CA ASN A 188 3.52 -9.36 12.68
C ASN A 188 4.22 -9.09 11.35
N PHE A 189 3.54 -9.40 10.24
CA PHE A 189 4.07 -9.12 8.91
C PHE A 189 2.94 -8.92 7.90
N MET A 190 3.10 -7.94 7.03
CA MET A 190 2.16 -7.69 5.93
C MET A 190 2.84 -7.90 4.58
N ILE A 191 2.15 -8.59 3.70
CA ILE A 191 2.51 -8.79 2.30
C ILE A 191 1.41 -8.16 1.45
N THR A 192 1.78 -7.42 0.42
CA THR A 192 0.81 -6.92 -0.56
C THR A 192 1.20 -7.35 -1.98
N GLN A 193 0.19 -7.76 -2.75
CA GLN A 193 0.31 -7.93 -4.20
C GLN A 193 0.17 -6.59 -4.93
N ASN A 194 -0.32 -5.56 -4.25
CA ASN A 194 -0.64 -4.29 -4.88
C ASN A 194 0.64 -3.48 -5.11
N VAL A 195 0.60 -2.67 -6.15
CA VAL A 195 1.71 -1.79 -6.56
C VAL A 195 1.39 -0.31 -6.27
N ASP A 196 0.32 -0.05 -5.53
CA ASP A 196 -0.36 1.26 -5.40
C ASP A 196 0.12 2.15 -4.24
N ARG A 197 0.93 1.61 -3.32
CA ARG A 197 1.42 2.25 -2.10
C ARG A 197 0.33 2.80 -1.16
N LEU A 198 -0.92 2.35 -1.26
CA LEU A 198 -1.98 2.80 -0.35
C LEU A 198 -1.74 2.33 1.09
N HIS A 199 -1.11 1.17 1.30
CA HIS A 199 -0.68 0.71 2.63
C HIS A 199 0.36 1.64 3.26
N HIS A 200 1.42 1.97 2.52
CA HIS A 200 2.45 2.92 3.01
C HIS A 200 1.84 4.27 3.37
N ARG A 201 0.89 4.75 2.57
CA ARG A 201 0.20 6.02 2.83
C ARG A 201 -0.78 5.95 4.00
N ALA A 202 -1.25 4.77 4.38
CA ALA A 202 -2.06 4.55 5.57
C ALA A 202 -1.23 4.41 6.86
N GLY A 203 0.10 4.29 6.74
CA GLY A 203 1.01 4.10 7.88
C GLY A 203 1.54 2.66 8.05
N SER A 204 1.18 1.75 7.16
CA SER A 204 1.70 0.37 7.15
C SER A 204 3.04 0.24 6.43
N ASN A 205 3.77 -0.87 6.66
CA ASN A 205 5.03 -1.15 5.95
C ASN A 205 5.10 -2.57 5.37
N PRO A 206 4.27 -2.91 4.37
CA PRO A 206 4.23 -4.25 3.81
C PRO A 206 5.44 -4.57 2.92
N LEU A 207 5.71 -5.87 2.78
CA LEU A 207 6.50 -6.39 1.67
C LEU A 207 5.67 -6.32 0.37
N GLU A 208 6.07 -5.44 -0.55
CA GLU A 208 5.47 -5.27 -1.89
C GLU A 208 5.88 -6.45 -2.82
N LEU A 209 5.13 -7.57 -2.76
CA LEU A 209 5.45 -8.82 -3.46
C LEU A 209 5.67 -8.61 -4.97
N HIS A 210 4.84 -7.78 -5.60
CA HIS A 210 4.91 -7.48 -7.04
C HIS A 210 5.61 -6.16 -7.35
N GLY A 211 6.31 -5.58 -6.38
CA GLY A 211 7.00 -4.30 -6.53
C GLY A 211 6.05 -3.11 -6.49
N THR A 212 6.40 -2.02 -7.16
CA THR A 212 5.71 -0.75 -7.03
C THR A 212 5.79 0.08 -8.32
N VAL A 213 4.70 0.76 -8.69
CA VAL A 213 4.74 1.66 -9.87
C VAL A 213 5.41 3.00 -9.57
N TYR A 214 5.75 3.27 -8.31
CA TYR A 214 6.38 4.51 -7.86
C TYR A 214 7.91 4.54 -8.07
N SER A 215 8.49 3.46 -8.60
CA SER A 215 9.90 3.38 -8.98
C SER A 215 10.06 2.90 -10.41
N VAL A 216 11.14 3.32 -11.05
CA VAL A 216 11.55 2.91 -12.40
C VAL A 216 12.95 2.33 -12.32
N ILE A 217 13.15 1.17 -12.94
CA ILE A 217 14.40 0.41 -12.91
C ILE A 217 14.94 0.21 -14.33
N CYS A 218 16.26 0.30 -14.48
CA CYS A 218 16.95 -0.09 -15.70
C CYS A 218 17.14 -1.61 -15.76
N LEU A 219 16.72 -2.22 -16.87
CA LEU A 219 16.85 -3.66 -17.09
C LEU A 219 18.30 -4.12 -17.29
N ASP A 220 19.20 -3.20 -17.68
CA ASP A 220 20.58 -3.54 -18.04
C ASP A 220 21.53 -3.37 -16.84
N CYS A 221 21.43 -2.27 -16.09
CA CYS A 221 22.33 -1.96 -14.98
C CYS A 221 21.69 -1.98 -13.59
N GLY A 222 20.37 -2.18 -13.49
CA GLY A 222 19.65 -2.21 -12.21
C GLY A 222 19.48 -0.85 -11.52
N PHE A 223 19.95 0.25 -12.11
CA PHE A 223 19.75 1.59 -11.56
C PHE A 223 18.26 1.89 -11.40
N SER A 224 17.85 2.31 -10.21
CA SER A 224 16.45 2.58 -9.86
C SER A 224 16.27 4.02 -9.37
N PHE A 225 15.17 4.66 -9.75
CA PHE A 225 14.87 6.04 -9.41
C PHE A 225 13.35 6.30 -9.36
N CYS A 226 12.95 7.42 -8.77
CA CYS A 226 11.54 7.75 -8.53
C CYS A 226 10.74 7.93 -9.83
N ARG A 227 9.52 7.39 -9.87
CA ARG A 227 8.59 7.50 -10.99
C ARG A 227 8.22 8.95 -11.37
N ASN A 228 8.24 9.88 -10.42
CA ASN A 228 7.96 11.29 -10.69
C ASN A 228 9.03 11.92 -11.58
N LEU A 229 10.31 11.63 -11.33
CA LEU A 229 11.40 12.10 -12.21
C LEU A 229 11.23 11.53 -13.62
N PHE A 230 10.89 10.24 -13.73
CA PHE A 230 10.59 9.64 -15.02
C PHE A 230 9.35 10.27 -15.70
N GLN A 231 8.33 10.70 -14.95
CA GLN A 231 7.20 11.45 -15.52
C GLN A 231 7.66 12.79 -16.10
N ASP A 232 8.48 13.53 -15.37
CA ASP A 232 8.99 14.84 -15.83
C ASP A 232 9.81 14.69 -17.11
N GLU A 233 10.62 13.63 -17.22
CA GLU A 233 11.38 13.33 -18.44
C GLU A 233 10.48 12.92 -19.61
N VAL A 234 9.49 12.06 -19.38
CA VAL A 234 8.50 11.72 -20.42
C VAL A 234 7.76 12.98 -20.87
N LYS A 235 7.38 13.88 -19.95
CA LYS A 235 6.73 15.16 -20.29
C LYS A 235 7.64 16.04 -21.15
N ALA A 236 8.91 16.17 -20.76
CA ALA A 236 9.88 17.00 -21.48
C ALA A 236 10.16 16.48 -22.90
N LEU A 237 10.19 15.17 -23.09
CA LEU A 237 10.37 14.54 -24.40
C LEU A 237 9.09 14.59 -25.27
N ASN A 238 7.91 14.73 -24.66
CA ASN A 238 6.62 14.64 -25.34
C ASN A 238 5.70 15.84 -25.04
N PRO A 239 6.14 17.11 -25.24
CA PRO A 239 5.43 18.27 -24.70
C PRO A 239 4.03 18.47 -25.28
N LYS A 240 3.84 18.26 -26.59
CA LYS A 240 2.53 18.37 -27.25
C LYS A 240 1.55 17.31 -26.72
N TRP A 241 2.04 16.09 -26.60
CA TRP A 241 1.25 14.95 -26.13
C TRP A 241 0.90 15.10 -24.64
N ALA A 242 1.85 15.53 -23.81
CA ALA A 242 1.63 15.83 -22.40
C ALA A 242 0.60 16.94 -22.20
N ALA A 243 0.68 18.03 -22.96
CA ALA A 243 -0.30 19.11 -22.92
C ALA A 243 -1.70 18.62 -23.29
N ALA A 244 -1.83 17.78 -24.32
CA ALA A 244 -3.11 17.19 -24.70
C ALA A 244 -3.69 16.36 -23.55
N ILE A 245 -2.91 15.45 -22.94
CA ILE A 245 -3.35 14.63 -21.81
C ILE A 245 -3.71 15.46 -20.58
N GLU A 246 -2.99 16.54 -20.30
CA GLU A 246 -3.26 17.43 -19.16
C GLU A 246 -4.47 18.34 -19.38
N SER A 247 -4.79 18.65 -20.64
CA SER A 247 -5.95 19.46 -21.04
C SER A 247 -7.26 18.67 -21.12
N LEU A 248 -7.20 17.33 -21.12
CA LEU A 248 -8.40 16.49 -21.05
C LEU A 248 -9.08 16.73 -19.71
N ASP A 249 -10.19 17.46 -19.74
CA ASP A 249 -11.00 17.74 -18.55
C ASP A 249 -11.42 16.43 -17.90
N TYR A 250 -11.05 16.28 -16.63
CA TYR A 250 -11.38 15.12 -15.82
C TYR A 250 -12.86 15.19 -15.46
N GLY A 251 -13.73 14.71 -16.35
CA GLY A 251 -15.10 14.42 -15.97
C GLY A 251 -15.11 13.57 -14.70
N ASN A 252 -16.08 13.83 -13.81
CA ASN A 252 -16.31 13.01 -12.61
C ASN A 252 -16.24 11.53 -12.99
N ALA A 253 -15.54 10.73 -12.17
CA ALA A 253 -15.39 9.29 -12.38
C ALA A 253 -16.77 8.65 -12.61
N GLY A 254 -17.09 8.34 -13.88
CA GLY A 254 -18.41 7.83 -14.26
C GLY A 254 -19.10 8.54 -15.43
N SER A 255 -18.60 9.67 -15.95
CA SER A 255 -19.14 10.22 -17.20
C SER A 255 -18.58 9.51 -18.43
N ASP A 256 -19.44 8.89 -19.23
CA ASP A 256 -19.13 8.25 -20.52
C ASP A 256 -18.56 9.22 -21.58
N LYS A 257 -18.42 10.50 -21.25
CA LYS A 257 -17.75 11.54 -22.07
C LYS A 257 -16.23 11.63 -21.84
N SER A 258 -15.68 10.89 -20.87
CA SER A 258 -14.23 10.77 -20.73
C SER A 258 -13.69 9.84 -21.82
N PHE A 259 -12.69 10.30 -22.56
CA PHE A 259 -12.11 9.68 -23.75
C PHE A 259 -11.61 8.23 -23.51
N GLY A 260 -12.47 7.23 -23.42
CA GLY A 260 -12.08 5.80 -23.29
C GLY A 260 -11.24 5.43 -22.06
N MET A 261 -11.07 6.32 -21.08
CA MET A 261 -10.08 6.17 -20.00
C MET A 261 -10.59 5.31 -18.82
N LYS A 262 -10.80 4.00 -19.03
CA LYS A 262 -10.97 3.06 -17.91
C LYS A 262 -9.59 2.79 -17.29
N GLN A 263 -9.38 3.22 -16.05
CA GLN A 263 -8.16 2.93 -15.28
C GLN A 263 -8.02 1.42 -14.98
N ARG A 264 -6.80 0.94 -14.79
CA ARG A 264 -6.44 -0.44 -14.40
C ARG A 264 -5.80 -0.45 -13.00
N PRO A 265 -5.65 -1.63 -12.37
CA PRO A 265 -5.15 -1.71 -10.98
C PRO A 265 -3.69 -1.28 -10.80
N ASP A 266 -2.92 -1.23 -11.88
CA ASP A 266 -1.53 -0.77 -11.97
C ASP A 266 -1.41 0.67 -12.52
N GLY A 267 -2.54 1.37 -12.68
CA GLY A 267 -2.58 2.73 -13.19
C GLY A 267 -2.53 2.85 -14.72
N ASP A 268 -2.47 1.75 -15.46
CA ASP A 268 -2.60 1.74 -16.92
C ASP A 268 -3.99 2.26 -17.36
N ILE A 269 -4.06 2.99 -18.48
CA ILE A 269 -5.33 3.44 -19.10
C ILE A 269 -5.35 3.10 -20.58
N GLU A 270 -6.52 3.00 -21.17
CA GLU A 270 -6.64 2.80 -22.62
C GLU A 270 -6.55 4.14 -23.36
N ILE A 271 -5.74 4.19 -24.42
CA ILE A 271 -5.54 5.36 -25.29
C ILE A 271 -5.51 4.85 -26.72
N ASP A 272 -6.17 5.56 -27.63
CA ASP A 272 -6.17 5.27 -29.06
C ASP A 272 -4.73 5.22 -29.61
N GLU A 273 -4.47 4.21 -30.43
CA GLU A 273 -3.17 3.89 -31.01
C GLU A 273 -2.51 5.08 -31.71
N LYS A 274 -3.31 5.88 -32.41
CA LYS A 274 -2.85 7.04 -33.18
C LYS A 274 -2.15 8.11 -32.34
N PHE A 275 -2.38 8.12 -31.02
CA PHE A 275 -1.77 9.11 -30.12
C PHE A 275 -0.39 8.73 -29.63
N TRP A 276 0.00 7.45 -29.69
CA TRP A 276 1.27 7.00 -29.12
C TRP A 276 2.11 6.18 -30.09
N GLU A 277 1.55 5.70 -31.20
CA GLU A 277 2.29 4.88 -32.17
C GLU A 277 3.47 5.65 -32.78
N GLU A 278 3.20 6.89 -33.16
CA GLU A 278 4.15 7.86 -33.71
C GLU A 278 4.47 8.93 -32.65
N ASP A 279 5.69 9.48 -32.67
CA ASP A 279 6.14 10.61 -31.84
C ASP A 279 6.16 10.47 -30.31
N PHE A 280 5.80 9.31 -29.73
CA PHE A 280 6.02 9.07 -28.29
C PHE A 280 7.42 8.52 -27.99
N HIS A 281 8.20 9.33 -27.28
CA HIS A 281 9.59 9.09 -26.90
C HIS A 281 9.71 8.65 -25.44
N ILE A 282 10.49 7.61 -25.19
CA ILE A 282 10.70 7.05 -23.85
C ILE A 282 12.12 7.44 -23.40
N PRO A 283 12.29 8.01 -22.19
CA PRO A 283 13.62 8.25 -21.64
C PRO A 283 14.44 6.95 -21.54
N THR A 284 15.76 7.07 -21.69
CA THR A 284 16.71 5.98 -21.47
C THR A 284 17.37 6.11 -20.10
N CYS A 285 17.99 5.03 -19.61
CA CYS A 285 18.67 5.07 -18.33
C CYS A 285 19.82 6.10 -18.30
N HIS A 286 19.87 6.96 -17.29
CA HIS A 286 20.92 7.98 -17.14
C HIS A 286 22.33 7.42 -16.87
N LYS A 287 22.44 6.12 -16.56
CA LYS A 287 23.72 5.46 -16.26
C LYS A 287 24.30 4.71 -17.44
N CYS A 288 23.47 4.06 -18.25
CA CYS A 288 23.94 3.17 -19.32
C CYS A 288 23.15 3.27 -20.63
N ASN A 289 22.21 4.23 -20.74
CA ASN A 289 21.26 4.36 -21.84
C ASN A 289 20.36 3.13 -22.07
N GLY A 290 20.30 2.25 -21.08
CA GLY A 290 19.53 1.01 -21.11
C GLY A 290 18.03 1.20 -21.03
N VAL A 291 17.30 0.10 -21.24
CA VAL A 291 15.83 0.08 -21.24
C VAL A 291 15.29 0.27 -19.82
N LEU A 292 14.34 1.19 -19.66
CA LEU A 292 13.65 1.46 -18.41
C LEU A 292 12.31 0.72 -18.33
N LYS A 293 12.03 0.11 -17.18
CA LYS A 293 10.79 -0.59 -16.83
C LYS A 293 10.28 -0.04 -15.49
N PRO A 294 8.96 0.08 -15.24
CA PRO A 294 8.46 0.23 -13.87
C PRO A 294 9.00 -0.90 -12.99
N ASP A 295 9.26 -0.64 -11.72
CA ASP A 295 9.74 -1.66 -10.76
C ASP A 295 8.59 -2.56 -10.27
N VAL A 296 7.86 -3.15 -11.21
CA VAL A 296 6.76 -4.09 -10.98
C VAL A 296 7.02 -5.43 -11.65
N VAL A 297 6.55 -6.50 -11.03
CA VAL A 297 6.62 -7.85 -11.59
C VAL A 297 5.50 -8.01 -12.62
N PHE A 298 5.83 -8.06 -13.91
CA PHE A 298 4.86 -8.27 -14.98
C PHE A 298 4.39 -9.73 -15.06
N PHE A 299 3.33 -9.97 -15.83
CA PHE A 299 2.90 -11.33 -16.14
C PHE A 299 4.01 -12.08 -16.89
N GLY A 300 4.32 -13.30 -16.43
CA GLY A 300 5.42 -14.11 -16.95
C GLY A 300 6.80 -13.67 -16.46
N ASP A 301 6.89 -12.70 -15.56
CA ASP A 301 8.10 -12.35 -14.82
C ASP A 301 8.20 -13.16 -13.52
N ASN A 302 9.39 -13.16 -12.92
CA ASN A 302 9.63 -13.77 -11.61
C ASN A 302 9.66 -12.70 -10.53
N VAL A 303 9.04 -12.99 -9.38
CA VAL A 303 9.28 -12.22 -8.17
C VAL A 303 10.77 -12.34 -7.81
N PRO A 304 11.48 -11.24 -7.50
CA PRO A 304 12.88 -11.30 -7.09
C PRO A 304 13.10 -12.34 -5.99
N LYS A 305 14.15 -13.17 -6.14
CA LYS A 305 14.35 -14.36 -5.30
C LYS A 305 14.32 -14.06 -3.81
N GLU A 306 15.07 -13.05 -3.37
CA GLU A 306 15.11 -12.63 -1.96
C GLU A 306 13.73 -12.27 -1.42
N ARG A 307 12.94 -11.51 -2.19
CA ARG A 307 11.57 -11.13 -1.84
C ARG A 307 10.64 -12.34 -1.77
N ALA A 308 10.76 -13.26 -2.72
CA ALA A 308 9.97 -14.49 -2.76
C ALA A 308 10.31 -15.43 -1.60
N ASP A 309 11.60 -15.58 -1.29
CA ASP A 309 12.10 -16.40 -0.19
C ASP A 309 11.63 -15.81 1.14
N LYS A 310 11.74 -14.49 1.32
CA LYS A 310 11.26 -13.81 2.54
C LYS A 310 9.75 -14.00 2.74
N ALA A 311 8.96 -13.80 1.69
CA ALA A 311 7.51 -13.99 1.75
C ALA A 311 7.12 -15.44 2.10
N LYS A 312 7.84 -16.43 1.56
CA LYS A 312 7.62 -17.85 1.86
C LYS A 312 8.05 -18.22 3.28
N GLU A 313 9.16 -17.69 3.76
CA GLU A 313 9.64 -17.88 5.13
C GLU A 313 8.59 -17.40 6.14
N VAL A 314 8.17 -16.12 6.05
CA VAL A 314 7.18 -15.59 6.99
C VAL A 314 5.83 -16.33 6.93
N ALA A 315 5.43 -16.79 5.74
CA ALA A 315 4.20 -17.57 5.57
C ALA A 315 4.28 -18.95 6.21
N ARG A 316 5.45 -19.62 6.21
CA ARG A 316 5.61 -20.93 6.85
C ARG A 316 5.69 -20.87 8.37
N GLU A 317 6.17 -19.75 8.89
CA GLU A 317 6.41 -19.62 10.34
C GLU A 317 5.28 -18.92 11.10
N CYS A 318 4.22 -18.47 10.43
CA CYS A 318 3.09 -17.82 11.08
C CYS A 318 2.19 -18.83 11.81
N ASP A 319 1.51 -18.39 12.86
CA ASP A 319 0.45 -19.18 13.51
C ASP A 319 -0.94 -18.92 12.89
N ALA A 320 -1.10 -17.77 12.21
CA ALA A 320 -2.27 -17.44 11.41
C ALA A 320 -1.91 -16.69 10.12
N PHE A 321 -2.64 -16.97 9.04
CA PHE A 321 -2.47 -16.33 7.74
C PHE A 321 -3.81 -15.82 7.20
N LEU A 322 -3.92 -14.50 7.07
CA LEU A 322 -5.16 -13.83 6.67
C LEU A 322 -5.02 -13.19 5.29
N VAL A 323 -5.84 -13.63 4.32
CA VAL A 323 -5.90 -13.03 2.99
C VAL A 323 -7.05 -12.03 2.90
N LEU A 324 -6.78 -10.83 2.40
CA LEU A 324 -7.75 -9.76 2.27
C LEU A 324 -7.82 -9.25 0.82
N GLY A 325 -8.97 -9.41 0.18
CA GLY A 325 -9.24 -8.80 -1.12
C GLY A 325 -8.37 -9.37 -2.25
N SER A 326 -8.02 -10.66 -2.17
CA SER A 326 -7.33 -11.36 -3.24
C SER A 326 -8.07 -12.65 -3.57
N SER A 327 -8.24 -12.91 -4.86
CA SER A 327 -8.68 -14.23 -5.33
C SER A 327 -7.56 -15.28 -5.29
N VAL A 328 -6.32 -14.86 -5.01
CA VAL A 328 -5.11 -15.70 -4.97
C VAL A 328 -4.97 -16.64 -6.16
N MET A 329 -5.43 -16.20 -7.34
CA MET A 329 -5.34 -17.00 -8.57
C MET A 329 -3.90 -17.08 -9.10
N THR A 330 -3.08 -16.07 -8.80
CA THR A 330 -1.64 -16.03 -9.13
C THR A 330 -0.88 -17.00 -8.23
N MET A 331 0.04 -17.79 -8.82
CA MET A 331 0.83 -18.75 -8.06
C MET A 331 1.70 -18.10 -6.97
N SER A 332 2.20 -16.89 -7.22
CA SER A 332 3.02 -16.14 -6.26
C SER A 332 2.30 -15.86 -4.93
N ALA A 333 0.97 -15.66 -4.97
CA ALA A 333 0.15 -15.48 -3.78
C ALA A 333 -0.39 -16.81 -3.23
N PHE A 334 -0.90 -17.67 -4.12
CA PHE A 334 -1.46 -18.97 -3.75
C PHE A 334 -0.48 -19.85 -2.97
N GLN A 335 0.79 -19.88 -3.39
CA GLN A 335 1.82 -20.67 -2.72
C GLN A 335 2.08 -20.22 -1.28
N LEU A 336 1.84 -18.95 -0.95
CA LEU A 336 2.03 -18.45 0.42
C LEU A 336 0.91 -18.96 1.34
N VAL A 337 -0.35 -18.86 0.89
CA VAL A 337 -1.50 -19.37 1.63
C VAL A 337 -1.37 -20.88 1.84
N ARG A 338 -0.98 -21.61 0.78
CA ARG A 338 -0.76 -23.06 0.86
C ARG A 338 0.39 -23.41 1.81
N ALA A 339 1.50 -22.68 1.77
CA ALA A 339 2.63 -22.94 2.66
C ALA A 339 2.27 -22.70 4.14
N ALA A 340 1.46 -21.68 4.45
CA ALA A 340 0.96 -21.44 5.79
C ALA A 340 0.03 -22.57 6.26
N HIS A 341 -0.91 -22.99 5.41
CA HIS A 341 -1.81 -24.11 5.69
C HIS A 341 -1.04 -25.42 5.95
N GLU A 342 -0.10 -25.77 5.07
CA GLU A 342 0.74 -26.97 5.19
C GLU A 342 1.62 -26.95 6.45
N ALA A 343 1.96 -25.77 6.96
CA ALA A 343 2.68 -25.58 8.22
C ALA A 343 1.77 -25.61 9.47
N GLY A 344 0.45 -25.78 9.29
CA GLY A 344 -0.52 -25.87 10.39
C GLY A 344 -1.07 -24.54 10.89
N ALA A 345 -0.83 -23.43 10.18
CA ALA A 345 -1.38 -22.13 10.56
C ALA A 345 -2.91 -22.06 10.37
N SER A 346 -3.58 -21.30 11.23
CA SER A 346 -4.99 -20.96 11.01
C SER A 346 -5.12 -20.03 9.81
N THR A 347 -5.84 -20.48 8.77
CA THR A 347 -5.96 -19.72 7.53
C THR A 347 -7.35 -19.12 7.38
N ALA A 348 -7.41 -17.85 6.99
CA ALA A 348 -8.66 -17.18 6.69
C ALA A 348 -8.58 -16.32 5.44
N ILE A 349 -9.72 -16.17 4.77
CA ILE A 349 -9.87 -15.28 3.64
C ILE A 349 -11.11 -14.40 3.84
N VAL A 350 -10.92 -13.09 3.70
CA VAL A 350 -12.00 -12.13 3.51
C VAL A 350 -11.90 -11.59 2.08
N ASN A 351 -12.78 -12.07 1.20
CA ASN A 351 -12.78 -11.67 -0.21
C ASN A 351 -14.15 -11.91 -0.83
N ILE A 352 -14.63 -10.95 -1.61
CA ILE A 352 -15.86 -11.09 -2.39
C ILE A 352 -15.59 -11.99 -3.60
N GLY A 353 -16.37 -13.06 -3.72
CA GLY A 353 -16.24 -14.05 -4.78
C GLY A 353 -15.20 -15.15 -4.51
N LYS A 354 -15.12 -16.07 -5.48
CA LYS A 354 -14.31 -17.30 -5.42
C LYS A 354 -12.82 -17.01 -5.35
N THR A 355 -12.12 -17.77 -4.52
CA THR A 355 -10.66 -17.76 -4.46
C THR A 355 -10.11 -19.13 -4.84
N ARG A 356 -8.83 -19.19 -5.16
CA ARG A 356 -8.16 -20.46 -5.47
C ARG A 356 -7.96 -21.35 -4.24
N ALA A 357 -8.04 -20.79 -3.03
CA ALA A 357 -7.73 -21.48 -1.78
C ALA A 357 -8.98 -21.84 -0.96
N ASP A 358 -10.19 -21.61 -1.50
CA ASP A 358 -11.45 -21.83 -0.78
C ASP A 358 -11.59 -23.28 -0.25
N GLU A 359 -10.99 -24.27 -0.91
CA GLU A 359 -11.14 -25.69 -0.57
C GLU A 359 -10.38 -26.14 0.69
N PHE A 360 -9.38 -25.38 1.15
CA PHE A 360 -8.54 -25.79 2.29
C PHE A 360 -8.38 -24.72 3.38
N VAL A 361 -8.94 -23.54 3.18
CA VAL A 361 -8.90 -22.46 4.17
C VAL A 361 -9.93 -22.69 5.27
N SER A 362 -9.55 -22.44 6.52
CA SER A 362 -10.39 -22.72 7.70
C SER A 362 -11.59 -21.76 7.85
N LEU A 363 -11.45 -20.51 7.41
CA LEU A 363 -12.50 -19.50 7.46
C LEU A 363 -12.57 -18.69 6.16
N LYS A 364 -13.74 -18.61 5.55
CA LYS A 364 -13.99 -17.78 4.37
C LYS A 364 -15.17 -16.85 4.62
N VAL A 365 -14.91 -15.54 4.57
CA VAL A 365 -15.92 -14.50 4.72
C VAL A 365 -16.07 -13.76 3.38
N ASN A 366 -17.31 -13.61 2.93
CA ASN A 366 -17.65 -12.83 1.76
C ASN A 366 -18.20 -11.47 2.20
N ALA A 367 -17.31 -10.48 2.35
CA ALA A 367 -17.67 -9.16 2.83
C ALA A 367 -16.78 -8.07 2.23
N ARG A 368 -17.28 -6.82 2.29
CA ARG A 368 -16.49 -5.63 1.96
C ARG A 368 -15.48 -5.34 3.07
N LEU A 369 -14.22 -5.17 2.68
CA LEU A 369 -13.11 -4.97 3.63
C LEU A 369 -13.23 -3.66 4.40
N GLY A 370 -13.67 -2.59 3.75
CA GLY A 370 -13.91 -1.29 4.37
C GLY A 370 -15.08 -1.29 5.35
N GLU A 371 -15.85 -2.37 5.43
CA GLU A 371 -16.94 -2.54 6.38
C GLU A 371 -16.57 -3.49 7.53
N ILE A 372 -16.01 -4.67 7.22
CA ILE A 372 -15.72 -5.68 8.25
C ILE A 372 -14.50 -5.32 9.11
N LEU A 373 -13.41 -4.78 8.53
CA LEU A 373 -12.19 -4.49 9.30
C LEU A 373 -12.38 -3.40 10.36
N PRO A 374 -13.09 -2.28 10.09
CA PRO A 374 -13.41 -1.31 11.13
C PRO A 374 -14.30 -1.89 12.25
N ARG A 375 -15.19 -2.86 11.95
CA ARG A 375 -16.01 -3.51 12.98
C ARG A 375 -15.15 -4.40 13.89
N VAL A 376 -14.23 -5.16 13.30
CA VAL A 376 -13.27 -5.99 14.06
C VAL A 376 -12.41 -5.14 14.98
N LEU A 377 -11.95 -3.98 14.52
CA LEU A 377 -11.20 -3.01 15.33
C LEU A 377 -11.99 -2.43 16.51
N ASN A 378 -13.31 -2.56 16.54
CA ASN A 378 -14.15 -2.10 17.64
C ASN A 378 -14.68 -3.27 18.48
N THR A 379 -14.10 -4.46 18.34
CA THR A 379 -14.54 -5.68 19.03
C THR A 379 -13.50 -6.11 20.05
N GLY A 380 -13.95 -6.44 21.26
CA GLY A 380 -13.14 -7.08 22.30
C GLY A 380 -11.83 -6.38 22.62
N SER A 381 -10.76 -7.18 22.76
CA SER A 381 -9.40 -6.74 23.08
C SER A 381 -8.73 -5.89 21.98
N LEU A 382 -9.34 -5.85 20.79
CA LEU A 382 -8.85 -5.14 19.60
C LEU A 382 -9.44 -3.74 19.46
N SER A 383 -10.16 -3.24 20.49
CA SER A 383 -10.71 -1.88 20.57
C SER A 383 -9.58 -0.83 20.49
N ILE A 384 -9.05 -0.63 19.30
CA ILE A 384 -7.91 0.20 18.95
C ILE A 384 -8.46 1.37 18.14
N PRO A 385 -8.19 2.63 18.52
CA PRO A 385 -8.59 3.77 17.71
C PRO A 385 -8.01 3.65 16.31
N ALA A 386 -8.85 3.85 15.29
CA ALA A 386 -8.38 3.94 13.92
C ALA A 386 -7.41 5.12 13.79
N LEU A 387 -6.32 4.93 13.05
CA LEU A 387 -5.42 6.04 12.69
C LEU A 387 -6.18 7.08 11.86
N HIS A 388 -5.97 8.36 12.16
CA HIS A 388 -6.65 9.48 11.51
C HIS A 388 -5.80 10.12 10.43
#